data_AF-A0A2A5AVR8-F1
#
_entry.id   AF-A0A2A5AVR8-F1
#
_cell.length_a   1.000
_cell.length_b   1.000
_cell.length_c   1.000
_cell.angle_alpha   90.00
_cell.angle_beta   90.00
_cell.angle_gamma   90.00
#
_symmetry.space_group_name_H-M   'P 1'
#
loop_
_entity.id
_entity.type
_entity.pdbx_description
1 polymer ?
#
loop_
_entity_poly.entity_id
_entity_poly.type
_entity_poly.pdbx_seq_one_letter_code
_entity_poly.pdbx_strand_id
1 'polypeptide(L)'
;MEENLSEILTNDYYGKIAAATQKAFSDYLEVENTILSKGIAIDFKPRTKGSFIHDLIVVRIKEQFEGCDDVRIGEFNGIFGILIEGIAFIRFKKISRNFSTSNVQTVQTVKYNNQVELEGFPKSPVKLYVGYLPNATWTAIDNIYMFYREGENILWSTDLTNQIQSQPSMFDVETNEAPDVNITMKPNKDLKKKGA
;
A
#
# COMPACT_ATOMS: atom_id res chain seq x y z
N MET A 1 8.49 -10.01 24.30
CA MET A 1 7.35 -9.78 23.37
C MET A 1 7.87 -9.33 22.02
N GLU A 2 8.78 -8.34 21.96
CA GLU A 2 9.46 -7.94 20.73
C GLU A 2 10.25 -9.08 20.06
N GLU A 3 11.07 -9.85 20.80
CA GLU A 3 11.86 -10.95 20.22
C GLU A 3 11.01 -11.96 19.44
N ASN A 4 9.85 -12.34 20.00
CA ASN A 4 8.95 -13.30 19.37
C ASN A 4 8.22 -12.72 18.14
N LEU A 5 7.87 -11.43 18.17
CA LEU A 5 7.25 -10.74 17.02
C LEU A 5 8.23 -10.59 15.85
N SER A 6 9.50 -10.27 16.13
CA SER A 6 10.53 -10.16 15.09
C SER A 6 10.89 -11.49 14.45
N GLU A 7 10.76 -12.61 15.19
CA GLU A 7 10.98 -13.96 14.66
C GLU A 7 9.84 -14.39 13.72
N ILE A 8 8.61 -13.94 13.99
CA ILE A 8 7.42 -14.32 13.22
C ILE A 8 7.18 -13.37 12.03
N LEU A 9 7.37 -12.07 12.24
CA LEU A 9 7.21 -11.07 11.19
C LEU A 9 8.47 -11.03 10.33
N THR A 10 8.50 -11.92 9.34
CA THR A 10 9.59 -12.00 8.37
C THR A 10 9.58 -10.82 7.39
N ASN A 11 10.73 -10.57 6.77
CA ASN A 11 10.85 -9.58 5.69
C ASN A 11 9.95 -9.91 4.49
N ASP A 12 9.59 -11.18 4.27
CA ASP A 12 8.66 -11.57 3.19
C ASP A 12 7.26 -10.98 3.43
N TYR A 13 6.75 -11.07 4.67
CA TYR A 13 5.48 -10.46 5.04
C TYR A 13 5.50 -8.94 4.89
N TYR A 14 6.60 -8.30 5.31
CA TYR A 14 6.77 -6.86 5.13
C TYR A 14 6.74 -6.45 3.66
N GLY A 15 7.45 -7.19 2.79
CA GLY A 15 7.44 -6.98 1.35
C GLY A 15 6.04 -7.12 0.76
N LYS A 16 5.32 -8.21 1.06
CA LYS A 16 3.95 -8.46 0.58
C LYS A 16 2.96 -7.38 1.04
N ILE A 17 3.03 -6.97 2.30
CA ILE A 17 2.19 -5.92 2.88
C ILE A 17 2.45 -4.57 2.20
N ALA A 18 3.73 -4.20 2.04
CA ALA A 18 4.12 -2.96 1.40
C ALA A 18 3.69 -2.94 -0.07
N ALA A 19 3.95 -4.04 -0.80
CA ALA A 19 3.55 -4.20 -2.19
C ALA A 19 2.04 -4.13 -2.38
N ALA A 20 1.24 -4.81 -1.55
CA ALA A 20 -0.21 -4.74 -1.60
C ALA A 20 -0.73 -3.31 -1.38
N THR A 21 -0.17 -2.61 -0.38
CA THR A 21 -0.56 -1.25 -0.04
C THR A 21 -0.21 -0.27 -1.17
N GLN A 22 0.99 -0.40 -1.74
CA GLN A 22 1.45 0.42 -2.86
C GLN A 22 0.60 0.18 -4.11
N LYS A 23 0.36 -1.10 -4.46
CA LYS A 23 -0.44 -1.48 -5.63
C LYS A 23 -1.87 -0.97 -5.52
N ALA A 24 -2.50 -1.09 -4.35
CA ALA A 24 -3.83 -0.54 -4.11
C ALA A 24 -3.91 1.00 -4.27
N PHE A 25 -2.86 1.72 -3.87
CA PHE A 25 -2.79 3.16 -4.10
C PHE A 25 -2.60 3.50 -5.59
N SER A 26 -1.76 2.74 -6.29
CA SER A 26 -1.58 2.88 -7.74
C SER A 26 -2.88 2.60 -8.51
N ASP A 27 -3.65 1.58 -8.12
CA ASP A 27 -4.96 1.28 -8.71
C ASP A 27 -5.92 2.46 -8.55
N TYR A 28 -5.94 3.10 -7.38
CA TYR A 28 -6.74 4.29 -7.14
C TYR A 28 -6.36 5.44 -8.11
N LEU A 29 -5.06 5.68 -8.31
CA LEU A 29 -4.58 6.69 -9.25
C LEU A 29 -4.95 6.35 -10.70
N GLU A 30 -4.89 5.08 -11.08
CA GLU A 30 -5.29 4.63 -12.41
C GLU A 30 -6.78 4.93 -12.69
N VAL A 31 -7.65 4.68 -11.70
CA VAL A 31 -9.07 5.02 -11.80
C VAL A 31 -9.28 6.53 -11.92
N GLU A 32 -8.59 7.33 -11.09
CA GLU A 32 -8.67 8.79 -11.14
C GLU A 32 -8.22 9.33 -12.50
N ASN A 33 -7.10 8.82 -13.03
CA ASN A 33 -6.56 9.18 -14.35
C ASN A 33 -7.50 8.75 -15.49
N THR A 34 -8.17 7.61 -15.36
CA THR A 34 -9.16 7.12 -16.36
C THR A 34 -10.39 8.02 -16.42
N ILE A 35 -10.81 8.60 -15.30
CA ILE A 35 -11.91 9.56 -15.28
C ILE A 35 -11.46 10.90 -15.86
N LEU A 36 -10.25 11.35 -15.48
CA LEU A 36 -9.66 12.59 -15.97
C LEU A 36 -9.45 12.57 -17.48
N SER A 37 -9.02 11.45 -18.06
CA SER A 37 -8.82 11.30 -19.52
C SER A 37 -10.11 11.47 -20.34
N LYS A 38 -11.27 11.33 -19.70
CA LYS A 38 -12.59 11.61 -20.29
C LYS A 38 -12.99 13.09 -20.16
N GLY A 39 -12.10 13.95 -19.67
CA GLY A 39 -12.34 15.37 -19.46
C GLY A 39 -13.13 15.69 -18.19
N ILE A 40 -13.27 14.74 -17.26
CA ILE A 40 -14.03 14.93 -16.01
C ILE A 40 -13.05 15.09 -14.86
N ALA A 41 -12.95 16.30 -14.31
CA ALA A 41 -12.18 16.56 -13.09
C ALA A 41 -13.04 16.29 -11.86
N ILE A 42 -12.63 15.34 -11.01
CA ILE A 42 -13.29 15.03 -9.74
C ILE A 42 -12.35 15.35 -8.58
N ASP A 43 -12.81 16.18 -7.64
CA ASP A 43 -12.12 16.42 -6.37
C ASP A 43 -12.74 15.54 -5.27
N PHE A 44 -12.28 14.29 -5.17
CA PHE A 44 -12.72 13.40 -4.10
C PHE A 44 -12.26 13.89 -2.74
N LYS A 45 -13.18 13.92 -1.76
CA LYS A 45 -12.83 14.22 -0.37
C LYS A 45 -11.85 13.17 0.17
N PRO A 46 -10.92 13.54 1.07
CA PRO A 46 -9.95 12.62 1.68
C PRO A 46 -10.55 11.33 2.26
N ARG A 47 -11.78 11.38 2.79
CA ARG A 47 -12.50 10.22 3.31
C ARG A 47 -12.88 9.24 2.19
N THR A 48 -13.34 9.75 1.06
CA THR A 48 -13.69 8.94 -0.12
C THR A 48 -12.45 8.26 -0.68
N LYS A 49 -11.37 9.03 -0.89
CA LYS A 49 -10.07 8.47 -1.33
C LYS A 49 -9.59 7.36 -0.40
N GLY A 50 -9.60 7.62 0.92
CA GLY A 50 -9.17 6.65 1.92
C GLY A 50 -10.03 5.38 1.97
N SER A 51 -11.35 5.49 1.78
CA SER A 51 -12.24 4.33 1.77
C SER A 51 -12.01 3.49 0.50
N PHE A 52 -11.88 4.15 -0.66
CA PHE A 52 -11.61 3.46 -1.92
C PHE A 52 -10.26 2.72 -1.89
N ILE A 53 -9.20 3.39 -1.44
CA ILE A 53 -7.89 2.74 -1.29
C ILE A 53 -7.96 1.57 -0.30
N HIS A 54 -8.74 1.68 0.79
CA HIS A 54 -8.91 0.57 1.73
C HIS A 54 -9.54 -0.65 1.06
N ASP A 55 -10.59 -0.47 0.26
CA ASP A 55 -11.23 -1.57 -0.48
C ASP A 55 -10.26 -2.22 -1.47
N LEU A 56 -9.42 -1.42 -2.14
CA LEU A 56 -8.36 -1.91 -3.02
C LEU A 56 -7.27 -2.66 -2.23
N ILE A 57 -6.89 -2.20 -1.03
CA ILE A 57 -5.95 -2.90 -0.14
C ILE A 57 -6.49 -4.29 0.21
N VAL A 58 -7.78 -4.41 0.53
CA VAL A 58 -8.41 -5.70 0.82
C VAL A 58 -8.21 -6.69 -0.34
N VAL A 59 -8.43 -6.24 -1.57
CA VAL A 59 -8.23 -7.06 -2.77
C VAL A 59 -6.76 -7.44 -2.93
N ARG A 60 -5.85 -6.48 -2.88
CA ARG A 60 -4.41 -6.74 -3.09
C ARG A 60 -3.76 -7.57 -2.00
N ILE A 61 -4.24 -7.48 -0.76
CA ILE A 61 -3.80 -8.35 0.33
C ILE A 61 -4.22 -9.79 0.08
N LYS A 62 -5.46 -10.02 -0.37
CA LYS A 62 -5.92 -11.37 -0.72
C LYS A 62 -5.08 -11.98 -1.85
N GLU A 63 -4.73 -11.18 -2.87
CA GLU A 63 -3.84 -11.61 -3.95
C GLU A 63 -2.42 -11.95 -3.45
N GLN A 64 -1.80 -11.05 -2.67
CA GLN A 64 -0.40 -11.19 -2.26
C GLN A 64 -0.15 -12.35 -1.28
N PHE A 65 -1.19 -12.76 -0.56
CA PHE A 65 -1.13 -13.83 0.45
C PHE A 65 -1.91 -15.07 0.01
N GLU A 66 -2.27 -15.17 -1.27
CA GLU A 66 -2.86 -16.39 -1.81
C GLU A 66 -1.88 -17.57 -1.67
N GLY A 67 -2.35 -18.68 -1.10
CA GLY A 67 -1.53 -19.86 -0.84
C GLY A 67 -0.61 -19.78 0.40
N CYS A 68 -0.68 -18.72 1.20
CA CYS A 68 -0.01 -18.66 2.50
C CYS A 68 -0.87 -19.31 3.60
N ASP A 69 -0.61 -20.58 3.92
CA ASP A 69 -1.40 -21.37 4.90
C ASP A 69 -1.33 -20.83 6.34
N ASP A 70 -0.27 -20.08 6.65
CA ASP A 70 -0.02 -19.41 7.93
C ASP A 70 -0.73 -18.06 8.08
N VAL A 71 -1.35 -17.54 7.01
CA VAL A 71 -2.03 -16.25 7.00
C VAL A 71 -3.53 -16.41 6.82
N ARG A 72 -4.29 -15.98 7.82
CA ARG A 72 -5.75 -15.89 7.76
C ARG A 72 -6.19 -14.46 7.44
N ILE A 73 -6.84 -14.27 6.31
CA ILE A 73 -7.33 -12.97 5.84
C ILE A 73 -8.84 -12.91 6.00
N GLY A 74 -9.36 -11.83 6.59
CA GLY A 74 -10.80 -11.67 6.69
C GLY A 74 -11.24 -10.63 7.71
N GLU A 75 -12.53 -10.69 8.04
CA GLU A 75 -13.12 -9.87 9.10
C GLU A 75 -13.13 -10.62 10.43
N PHE A 76 -12.61 -9.97 11.47
CA PHE A 76 -12.59 -10.45 12.83
C PHE A 76 -13.36 -9.44 13.67
N ASN A 77 -14.57 -9.81 14.10
CA ASN A 77 -15.46 -8.91 14.84
C ASN A 77 -15.74 -7.59 14.09
N GLY A 78 -16.01 -7.68 12.79
CA GLY A 78 -16.25 -6.51 11.92
C GLY A 78 -15.01 -5.66 11.63
N ILE A 79 -13.81 -6.15 11.93
CA ILE A 79 -12.54 -5.52 11.56
C ILE A 79 -11.85 -6.37 10.51
N PHE A 80 -11.69 -5.83 9.31
CA PHE A 80 -10.82 -6.44 8.31
C PHE A 80 -9.34 -6.37 8.73
N GLY A 81 -8.63 -7.47 8.55
CA GLY A 81 -7.18 -7.54 8.70
C GLY A 81 -6.63 -8.89 8.30
N ILE A 82 -5.34 -9.09 8.60
CA ILE A 82 -4.66 -10.36 8.45
C ILE A 82 -4.20 -10.87 9.82
N LEU A 83 -4.36 -12.16 10.05
CA LEU A 83 -3.91 -12.87 11.25
C LEU A 83 -2.81 -13.85 10.83
N ILE A 84 -1.58 -13.56 11.24
CA ILE A 84 -0.39 -14.36 10.93
C ILE A 84 -0.13 -15.31 12.09
N GLU A 85 -0.14 -16.62 11.80
CA GLU A 85 0.12 -17.74 12.73
C GLU A 85 -0.76 -17.73 14.01
N GLY A 86 -1.84 -16.96 14.02
CA GLY A 86 -2.65 -16.73 15.22
C GLY A 86 -1.97 -15.86 16.29
N ILE A 87 -0.84 -15.22 15.97
CA ILE A 87 0.01 -14.48 16.91
C ILE A 87 -0.06 -12.97 16.67
N ALA A 88 -0.08 -12.53 15.41
CA ALA A 88 -0.15 -11.12 15.05
C ALA A 88 -1.39 -10.83 14.20
N PHE A 89 -2.22 -9.89 14.65
CA PHE A 89 -3.33 -9.37 13.86
C PHE A 89 -3.01 -7.96 13.37
N ILE A 90 -3.06 -7.75 12.05
CA ILE A 90 -2.63 -6.52 11.41
C ILE A 90 -3.84 -5.86 10.76
N ARG A 91 -4.09 -4.60 11.14
CA ARG A 91 -5.14 -3.75 10.58
C ARG A 91 -4.56 -2.67 9.69
N PHE A 92 -5.19 -2.47 8.53
CA PHE A 92 -4.79 -1.44 7.57
C PHE A 92 -5.51 -0.12 7.83
N LYS A 93 -4.77 0.99 7.84
CA LYS A 93 -5.30 2.34 8.07
C LYS A 93 -4.60 3.35 7.17
N LYS A 94 -5.32 4.42 6.84
CA LYS A 94 -4.66 5.69 6.52
C LYS A 94 -4.20 6.36 7.81
N ILE A 95 -2.98 6.85 7.82
CA ILE A 95 -2.40 7.60 8.96
C ILE A 95 -2.05 9.03 8.55
N SER A 96 -1.75 9.85 9.56
CA SER A 96 -1.09 11.14 9.37
C SER A 96 0.35 11.10 9.91
N ARG A 97 1.09 12.21 9.76
CA ARG A 97 2.51 12.31 10.12
C ARG A 97 2.83 11.99 11.60
N ASN A 98 1.85 12.08 12.49
CA ASN A 98 2.00 11.74 13.91
C ASN A 98 1.45 10.35 14.26
N PHE A 99 1.31 9.45 13.27
CA PHE A 99 0.70 8.12 13.42
C PHE A 99 -0.76 8.12 13.91
N SER A 100 -1.42 9.28 13.94
CA SER A 100 -2.85 9.32 14.29
C SER A 100 -3.69 8.72 13.16
N THR A 101 -4.72 7.98 13.56
CA THR A 101 -5.75 7.49 12.67
C THR A 101 -7.00 8.34 12.84
N SER A 102 -7.65 8.72 11.74
CA SER A 102 -8.88 9.52 11.78
C SER A 102 -10.07 8.63 12.17
N ASN A 103 -10.16 8.25 13.44
CA ASN A 103 -11.23 7.38 13.95
C ASN A 103 -12.11 8.11 14.96
N VAL A 104 -13.42 7.83 14.89
CA VAL A 104 -14.30 7.92 16.05
C VAL A 104 -13.82 6.87 17.05
N GLN A 105 -13.51 7.29 18.28
CA GLN A 105 -13.13 6.36 19.34
C GLN A 105 -14.34 5.50 19.72
N THR A 106 -14.46 4.34 19.09
CA THR A 106 -15.40 3.30 19.50
C THR A 106 -14.80 2.47 20.64
N VAL A 107 -15.64 1.85 21.47
CA VAL A 107 -15.20 0.91 22.52
C VAL A 107 -14.26 -0.15 21.95
N GLN A 108 -14.54 -0.64 20.74
CA GLN A 108 -13.70 -1.61 20.06
C GLN A 108 -12.33 -1.03 19.66
N THR A 109 -12.27 0.21 19.18
CA THR A 109 -11.00 0.88 18.87
C THR A 109 -10.17 1.10 20.13
N VAL A 110 -10.81 1.47 21.24
CA VAL A 110 -10.15 1.62 22.55
C VAL A 110 -9.60 0.27 23.02
N LYS A 111 -10.39 -0.80 22.96
CA LYS A 111 -9.93 -2.16 23.29
C LYS A 111 -8.76 -2.62 22.41
N TYR A 112 -8.84 -2.34 21.10
CA TYR A 112 -7.77 -2.65 20.16
C TYR A 112 -6.47 -1.93 20.54
N ASN A 113 -6.55 -0.62 20.77
CA ASN A 113 -5.40 0.20 21.12
C ASN A 113 -4.80 -0.19 22.47
N ASN A 114 -5.62 -0.60 23.44
CA ASN A 114 -5.15 -1.06 24.76
C ASN A 114 -4.74 -2.54 24.78
N GLN A 115 -4.61 -3.17 23.61
CA GLN A 115 -4.24 -4.58 23.47
C GLN A 115 -5.17 -5.57 24.19
N VAL A 116 -6.38 -5.15 24.56
CA VAL A 116 -7.36 -5.97 25.28
C VAL A 116 -7.88 -7.08 24.37
N GLU A 117 -8.30 -8.20 24.96
CA GLU A 117 -8.95 -9.29 24.25
C GLU A 117 -10.18 -8.78 23.48
N LEU A 118 -10.30 -9.25 22.24
CA LEU A 118 -11.43 -8.97 21.38
C LEU A 118 -12.10 -10.30 21.06
N GLU A 119 -13.42 -10.33 21.20
CA GLU A 119 -14.22 -11.49 20.79
C GLU A 119 -13.98 -11.80 19.30
N GLY A 120 -13.97 -13.09 18.95
CA GLY A 120 -13.76 -13.56 17.57
C GLY A 120 -12.29 -13.84 17.21
N PHE A 121 -11.33 -13.56 18.09
CA PHE A 121 -9.94 -13.98 17.91
C PHE A 121 -9.68 -15.35 18.58
N PRO A 122 -9.06 -16.32 17.89
CA PRO A 122 -8.85 -17.68 18.41
C PRO A 122 -7.82 -17.75 19.56
N LYS A 123 -6.93 -16.75 19.62
CA LYS A 123 -5.97 -16.46 20.69
C LYS A 123 -6.03 -14.95 20.93
N SER A 124 -5.27 -14.41 21.88
CA SER A 124 -5.13 -12.95 22.07
C SER A 124 -3.91 -12.45 21.29
N PRO A 125 -4.00 -12.23 19.96
CA PRO A 125 -2.86 -11.81 19.17
C PRO A 125 -2.42 -10.41 19.54
N VAL A 126 -1.15 -10.13 19.26
CA VAL A 126 -0.63 -8.78 19.21
C VAL A 126 -1.33 -8.03 18.09
N LYS A 127 -1.95 -6.91 18.43
CA LYS A 127 -2.72 -6.10 17.48
C LYS A 127 -1.84 -4.97 16.94
N LEU A 128 -1.53 -5.05 15.66
CA LEU A 128 -0.67 -4.13 14.94
C LEU A 128 -1.47 -3.28 13.96
N TYR A 129 -0.87 -2.17 13.56
CA TYR A 129 -1.38 -1.35 12.46
C TYR A 129 -0.38 -1.33 11.33
N VAL A 130 -0.89 -1.37 10.10
CA VAL A 130 -0.18 -0.93 8.90
C VAL A 130 -0.84 0.36 8.43
N GLY A 131 -0.08 1.44 8.49
CA GLY A 131 -0.49 2.79 8.12
C GLY A 131 0.17 3.25 6.84
N TYR A 132 -0.60 3.72 5.86
CA TYR A 132 -0.04 4.47 4.73
C TYR A 132 -0.26 5.98 4.90
N LEU A 133 0.75 6.75 4.51
CA LEU A 133 0.76 8.21 4.57
C LEU A 133 0.82 8.77 3.14
N PRO A 134 -0.31 9.23 2.57
CA PRO A 134 -0.28 9.90 1.27
C PRO A 134 0.40 11.27 1.39
N ASN A 135 1.03 11.71 0.30
CA ASN A 135 1.54 13.07 0.19
C ASN A 135 0.38 14.09 0.16
N ALA A 136 0.71 15.38 0.30
CA ALA A 136 -0.30 16.44 0.40
C ALA A 136 -1.26 16.50 -0.82
N THR A 137 -0.76 16.12 -2.00
CA THR A 137 -1.53 16.16 -3.26
C THR A 137 -2.21 14.83 -3.60
N TRP A 138 -2.05 13.78 -2.76
CA TRP A 138 -2.55 12.42 -3.02
C TRP A 138 -2.06 11.78 -4.32
N THR A 139 -0.89 12.19 -4.79
CA THR A 139 -0.27 11.66 -6.02
C THR A 139 0.73 10.54 -5.75
N ALA A 140 1.15 10.38 -4.50
CA ALA A 140 2.05 9.33 -4.06
C ALA A 140 1.83 8.99 -2.58
N ILE A 141 2.37 7.87 -2.14
CA ILE A 141 2.56 7.54 -0.73
C ILE A 141 3.95 8.08 -0.32
N ASP A 142 4.00 8.90 0.73
CA ASP A 142 5.25 9.34 1.36
C ASP A 142 5.90 8.15 2.10
N ASN A 143 5.11 7.44 2.93
CA ASN A 143 5.59 6.31 3.72
C ASN A 143 4.51 5.26 3.98
N ILE A 144 4.95 4.02 4.20
CA ILE A 144 4.16 2.92 4.74
C ILE A 144 4.82 2.48 6.05
N TYR A 145 4.08 2.48 7.14
CA TYR A 145 4.58 2.07 8.45
C TYR A 145 3.82 0.88 8.98
N MET A 146 4.53 -0.05 9.62
CA MET A 146 3.92 -0.97 10.57
C MET A 146 4.26 -0.50 11.99
N PHE A 147 3.28 -0.54 12.89
CA PHE A 147 3.52 -0.09 14.26
C PHE A 147 2.65 -0.83 15.28
N TYR A 148 3.22 -0.92 16.47
CA TYR A 148 2.58 -1.42 17.68
C TYR A 148 2.23 -0.25 18.60
N ARG A 149 1.00 -0.26 19.09
CA ARG A 149 0.45 0.81 19.94
C ARG A 149 -0.14 0.22 21.21
N GLU A 150 0.09 0.91 22.32
CA GLU A 150 -0.57 0.68 23.60
C GLU A 150 -1.18 2.00 24.08
N GLY A 151 -2.52 2.07 24.07
CA GLY A 151 -3.28 3.28 24.32
C GLY A 151 -2.98 4.36 23.27
N GLU A 152 -2.38 5.46 23.72
CA GLU A 152 -1.96 6.56 22.84
C GLU A 152 -0.48 6.48 22.42
N ASN A 153 0.29 5.59 23.04
CA ASN A 153 1.74 5.50 22.84
C ASN A 153 2.08 4.53 21.71
N ILE A 154 2.90 4.97 20.77
CA ILE A 154 3.56 4.09 19.80
C ILE A 154 4.81 3.53 20.49
N LEU A 155 4.81 2.23 20.75
CA LEU A 155 5.92 1.58 21.45
C LEU A 155 6.99 1.08 20.47
N TRP A 156 6.57 0.67 19.28
CA TRP A 156 7.45 0.23 18.21
C TRP A 156 6.87 0.62 16.85
N SER A 157 7.73 0.99 15.91
CA SER A 157 7.37 1.18 14.51
C SER A 157 8.51 0.81 13.58
N THR A 158 8.16 0.38 12.38
CA THR A 158 9.08 0.07 11.29
C THR A 158 8.58 0.66 9.98
N ASP A 159 9.49 1.21 9.19
CA ASP A 159 9.20 1.74 7.85
C ASP A 159 9.27 0.62 6.82
N LEU A 160 8.14 0.37 6.15
CA LEU A 160 7.99 -0.66 5.14
C LEU A 160 8.21 -0.13 3.71
N THR A 161 8.41 1.18 3.53
CA THR A 161 8.45 1.82 2.20
C THR A 161 9.56 1.24 1.32
N ASN A 162 10.70 0.89 1.91
CA ASN A 162 11.85 0.34 1.17
C ASN A 162 11.75 -1.16 0.88
N GLN A 163 10.76 -1.86 1.44
CA GLN A 163 10.58 -3.31 1.27
C GLN A 163 10.06 -3.68 -0.14
N ILE A 164 9.67 -2.67 -0.92
CA ILE A 164 9.17 -2.81 -2.29
C ILE A 164 10.30 -3.15 -3.28
N GLN A 165 11.56 -2.83 -2.96
CA GLN A 165 12.71 -2.98 -3.87
C GLN A 165 13.30 -4.40 -3.93
N SER A 166 12.81 -5.34 -3.11
CA SER A 166 13.45 -6.65 -2.92
C SER A 166 12.78 -7.82 -3.61
N GLN A 167 11.72 -7.62 -4.41
CA GLN A 167 11.23 -8.68 -5.29
C GLN A 167 11.96 -8.60 -6.65
N PRO A 168 12.76 -9.62 -7.03
CA PRO A 168 13.23 -9.72 -8.39
C PRO A 168 12.03 -9.86 -9.31
N SER A 169 11.80 -8.82 -10.12
CA SER A 169 10.86 -8.85 -11.24
C SER A 169 11.21 -10.04 -12.12
N MET A 170 10.34 -11.06 -12.13
CA MET A 170 10.45 -12.25 -12.98
C MET A 170 9.98 -11.98 -14.43
N PHE A 171 9.97 -10.70 -14.84
CA PHE A 171 9.82 -10.33 -16.24
C PHE A 171 11.22 -10.12 -16.82
N ASP A 172 11.77 -11.20 -17.38
CA ASP A 172 12.75 -11.05 -18.46
C ASP A 172 12.01 -10.36 -19.61
N VAL A 173 12.24 -9.05 -19.73
CA VAL A 173 11.87 -8.33 -20.94
C VAL A 173 12.82 -8.83 -22.02
N GLU A 174 12.33 -9.74 -22.86
CA GLU A 174 12.93 -9.97 -24.16
C GLU A 174 12.90 -8.63 -24.92
N THR A 175 14.06 -7.98 -24.97
CA THR A 175 14.30 -6.87 -25.88
C THR A 175 14.22 -7.42 -27.31
N ASN A 176 13.05 -7.30 -27.92
CA ASN A 176 12.96 -7.33 -29.37
C ASN A 176 13.74 -6.11 -29.90
N GLU A 177 14.96 -6.36 -30.36
CA GLU A 177 15.73 -5.41 -31.15
C GLU A 177 14.89 -4.98 -32.35
N ALA A 178 14.50 -3.70 -32.37
CA ALA A 178 13.88 -3.12 -33.55
C ALA A 178 14.92 -3.10 -34.69
N PRO A 179 14.55 -3.45 -35.93
CA PRO A 179 15.48 -3.41 -37.05
C PRO A 179 15.92 -1.97 -37.32
N ASP A 180 17.23 -1.82 -37.44
CA ASP A 180 17.96 -0.59 -37.71
C ASP A 180 17.55 -0.01 -39.09
N VAL A 181 16.58 0.91 -39.10
CA VAL A 181 16.21 1.62 -40.34
C VAL A 181 17.12 2.83 -40.50
N ASN A 182 18.22 2.63 -41.23
CA ASN A 182 19.08 3.71 -41.71
C ASN A 182 18.30 4.63 -42.68
N ILE A 183 17.68 5.70 -42.17
CA ILE A 183 17.12 6.75 -43.01
C ILE A 183 18.23 7.75 -43.35
N THR A 184 18.84 7.59 -44.53
CA THR A 184 19.77 8.58 -45.09
C THR A 184 19.00 9.78 -45.64
N MET A 185 18.97 10.89 -44.90
CA MET A 185 18.44 12.17 -45.39
C MET A 185 19.43 12.80 -46.40
N LYS A 186 19.00 12.97 -47.65
CA LYS A 186 19.72 13.81 -48.62
C LYS A 186 19.43 15.30 -48.33
N PRO A 187 20.43 16.18 -48.27
CA PRO A 187 20.20 17.61 -48.08
C PRO A 187 19.52 18.21 -49.32
N ASN A 188 18.38 18.86 -49.10
CA ASN A 188 17.64 19.59 -50.12
C ASN A 188 18.39 20.88 -50.48
N LYS A 189 19.01 20.93 -51.66
CA LYS A 189 19.60 22.14 -52.25
C LYS A 189 18.50 22.89 -53.00
N ASP A 190 17.67 23.66 -52.31
CA ASP A 190 16.84 24.70 -52.95
C ASP A 190 16.30 25.73 -51.96
N LEU A 191 17.20 26.46 -51.30
CA LEU A 191 16.87 27.75 -50.69
C LEU A 191 18.03 28.74 -50.92
N LYS A 192 18.18 29.19 -52.17
CA LYS A 192 18.86 30.45 -52.50
C LYS A 192 18.13 31.15 -53.64
N LYS A 193 17.40 32.20 -53.28
CA LYS A 193 17.36 33.54 -53.91
C LYS A 193 15.96 34.15 -53.81
N LYS A 194 15.85 35.23 -53.05
CA LYS A 194 15.56 36.57 -53.60
C LYS A 194 15.65 37.59 -52.46
N GLY A 195 16.78 38.31 -52.46
CA GLY A 195 16.78 39.70 -52.05
C GLY A 195 16.47 40.54 -53.28
N ALA A 196 15.54 41.47 -53.11
CA ALA A 196 15.43 42.76 -53.79
C ALA A 196 14.52 43.62 -52.90
#